data_AF-A0A2E7WH84-F1
#
_entry.id   AF-A0A2E7WH84-F1
#
_cell.length_a   1.000
_cell.length_b   1.000
_cell.length_c   1.000
_cell.angle_alpha   90.00
_cell.angle_beta   90.00
_cell.angle_gamma   90.00
#
_symmetry.space_group_name_H-M   'P 1'
#
loop_
_entity.id
_entity.type
_entity.pdbx_description
1 polymer ?
#
loop_
_entity_poly.entity_id
_entity_poly.type
_entity_poly.pdbx_seq_one_letter_code
_entity_poly.pdbx_strand_id
1 'polypeptide(L)' 'MTMERDLGLIALSHNEKDVLYAVQSVLAVSDGVAKSDEIRSHDLVRDMSQPTFHRALKSLLARGLLQHAPDTKAGSYVI' A
#
# COMPACT_ATOMS: atom_id res chain seq x y z
N MET A 1 -0.91 9.43 22.58
CA MET A 1 -0.81 10.20 21.32
C MET A 1 -1.20 9.27 20.18
N THR A 2 -2.45 9.32 19.71
CA THR A 2 -2.95 8.42 18.65
C THR A 2 -3.71 9.18 17.55
N MET A 3 -3.76 10.52 17.63
CA MET A 3 -4.59 11.33 16.74
C MET A 3 -3.98 11.56 15.35
N GLU A 4 -2.64 11.63 15.22
CA GLU A 4 -2.01 11.89 13.91
C GLU A 4 -2.14 10.70 12.93
N ARG A 5 -2.04 9.46 13.44
CA ARG A 5 -2.29 8.24 12.62
C ARG A 5 -3.75 8.11 12.23
N ASP A 6 -4.67 8.47 13.12
CA ASP A 6 -6.11 8.36 12.89
C ASP A 6 -6.59 9.37 11.82
N LEU A 7 -6.11 10.61 11.87
CA LEU A 7 -6.35 11.63 10.83
C LEU A 7 -5.80 11.22 9.46
N GLY A 8 -4.64 10.55 9.44
CA GLY A 8 -4.03 10.00 8.23
C GLY A 8 -4.81 8.84 7.61
N LEU A 9 -5.69 8.16 8.34
CA LEU A 9 -6.53 7.05 7.83
C LEU A 9 -7.95 7.50 7.47
N ILE A 10 -8.51 8.49 8.18
CA ILE A 10 -9.86 9.04 7.92
C ILE A 10 -9.95 9.70 6.54
N ALA A 11 -8.85 10.29 6.05
CA ALA A 11 -8.80 10.96 4.73
C ALA A 11 -8.40 10.04 3.55
N LEU A 12 -8.38 8.71 3.73
CA LEU A 12 -8.12 7.80 2.61
C LEU A 12 -9.43 7.52 1.83
N SER A 13 -9.34 7.63 0.50
CA SER A 13 -10.35 7.10 -0.42
C SER A 13 -10.45 5.57 -0.28
N HIS A 14 -11.56 5.01 -0.76
CA HIS A 14 -11.76 3.56 -0.74
C HIS A 14 -10.60 2.80 -1.41
N ASN A 15 -10.20 3.24 -2.61
CA ASN A 15 -9.08 2.64 -3.35
C ASN A 15 -7.75 2.69 -2.57
N GLU A 16 -7.48 3.77 -1.85
CA GLU A 16 -6.27 3.87 -1.01
C GLU A 16 -6.33 2.92 0.19
N LYS A 17 -7.49 2.75 0.81
CA LYS A 17 -7.68 1.78 1.89
C LYS A 17 -7.49 0.35 1.39
N ASP A 18 -8.07 0.00 0.25
CA ASP A 18 -7.93 -1.33 -0.34
C ASP A 18 -6.47 -1.65 -0.66
N VAL A 19 -5.73 -0.70 -1.24
CA VAL A 19 -4.29 -0.86 -1.51
C VAL A 19 -3.50 -0.98 -0.20
N LEU A 20 -3.79 -0.15 0.81
CA LEU A 20 -3.09 -0.20 2.09
C LEU A 20 -3.31 -1.53 2.81
N TYR A 21 -4.54 -2.05 2.81
CA TYR A 21 -4.87 -3.34 3.40
C TYR A 21 -4.27 -4.51 2.62
N ALA A 22 -4.27 -4.45 1.29
CA ALA A 22 -3.59 -5.43 0.46
C ALA A 22 -2.08 -5.47 0.77
N VAL A 23 -1.43 -4.31 0.92
CA VAL A 23 -0.01 -4.24 1.30
C VAL A 23 0.22 -4.87 2.68
N GLN A 24 -0.60 -4.51 3.69
CA GLN A 24 -0.51 -5.10 5.04
C GLN A 24 -0.65 -6.62 5.03
N SER A 25 -1.60 -7.13 4.24
CA SER A 25 -1.85 -8.57 4.07
C SER A 25 -0.64 -9.27 3.45
N VAL A 26 -0.06 -8.71 2.38
CA VAL A 26 1.15 -9.25 1.74
C VAL A 26 2.35 -9.19 2.68
N LEU A 27 2.57 -8.08 3.38
CA LEU A 27 3.67 -7.94 4.34
C LEU A 27 3.63 -9.00 5.45
N ALA A 28 2.43 -9.36 5.91
CA ALA A 28 2.24 -10.36 6.95
C ALA A 28 2.69 -11.77 6.52
N VAL A 29 2.79 -12.03 5.21
CA VAL A 29 3.19 -13.34 4.65
C VAL A 29 4.53 -13.31 3.91
N SER A 30 5.09 -12.14 3.60
CA SER A 30 6.26 -11.96 2.73
C SER A 30 7.51 -11.38 3.42
N ASP A 31 7.91 -11.93 4.58
CA ASP A 31 9.13 -11.55 5.32
C ASP A 31 9.34 -10.02 5.48
N GLY A 32 8.23 -9.27 5.62
CA GLY A 32 8.25 -7.83 5.79
C GLY A 32 8.48 -7.00 4.52
N VAL A 33 8.41 -7.57 3.32
CA VAL A 33 8.48 -6.83 2.05
C VAL A 33 7.34 -7.23 1.11
N ALA A 34 6.56 -6.26 0.64
CA ALA A 34 5.45 -6.50 -0.30
C ALA A 34 5.81 -6.05 -1.71
N LYS A 35 5.78 -6.97 -2.69
CA LYS A 35 6.04 -6.63 -4.10
C LYS A 35 4.79 -6.20 -4.83
N SER A 36 4.95 -5.33 -5.83
CA SER A 36 3.86 -4.77 -6.64
C SER A 36 2.96 -5.85 -7.26
N ASP A 37 3.55 -6.93 -7.76
CA ASP A 37 2.80 -8.03 -8.39
C ASP A 37 2.00 -8.85 -7.37
N GLU A 38 2.55 -9.05 -6.16
CA GLU A 38 1.86 -9.73 -5.06
C GLU A 38 0.68 -8.88 -4.57
N ILE A 39 0.92 -7.58 -4.37
CA ILE A 39 -0.13 -6.63 -4.00
C ILE A 39 -1.22 -6.60 -5.08
N ARG A 40 -0.85 -6.51 -6.36
CA ARG A 40 -1.82 -6.48 -7.48
C ARG A 40 -2.62 -7.77 -7.61
N SER A 41 -2.08 -8.90 -7.18
CA SER A 41 -2.79 -10.18 -7.19
C SER A 41 -3.75 -10.35 -6.00
N HIS A 42 -3.73 -9.44 -5.03
CA HIS A 42 -4.59 -9.51 -3.85
C HIS A 42 -6.06 -9.20 -4.19
N ASP A 43 -6.99 -9.95 -3.60
CA ASP A 43 -8.43 -9.86 -3.92
C ASP A 43 -9.03 -8.47 -3.79
N LEU A 44 -8.53 -7.65 -2.86
CA LEU A 44 -8.98 -6.26 -2.67
C LEU A 44 -8.66 -5.32 -3.85
N VAL A 45 -7.66 -5.64 -4.67
CA VAL A 45 -7.15 -4.71 -5.71
C VAL A 45 -6.98 -5.35 -7.08
N ARG A 46 -7.17 -6.67 -7.21
CA ARG A 46 -7.00 -7.40 -8.48
C ARG A 46 -7.90 -6.89 -9.61
N ASP A 47 -9.09 -6.39 -9.28
CA ASP A 47 -10.06 -5.84 -10.23
C ASP A 47 -9.87 -4.33 -10.45
N MET A 48 -8.91 -3.71 -9.75
CA MET A 48 -8.59 -2.29 -9.88
C MET A 48 -7.78 -2.03 -11.15
N SER A 49 -8.18 -1.03 -11.93
CA SER A 49 -7.40 -0.62 -13.10
C SER A 49 -5.97 -0.20 -12.71
N GLN A 50 -5.00 -0.55 -13.56
CA GLN A 50 -3.59 -0.21 -13.35
C GLN A 50 -3.35 1.28 -13.01
N PRO A 51 -3.95 2.27 -13.72
CA PRO A 51 -3.78 3.67 -13.36
C PRO A 51 -4.32 4.03 -11.98
N THR A 52 -5.41 3.40 -11.56
CA THR A 52 -6.03 3.66 -10.25
C THR A 52 -5.18 3.09 -9.13
N PHE A 53 -4.69 1.87 -9.30
CA PHE A 53 -3.75 1.24 -8.39
C PHE A 53 -2.50 2.09 -8.17
N HIS A 54 -1.83 2.52 -9.24
CA HIS A 54 -0.61 3.32 -9.12
C HIS A 54 -0.87 4.72 -8.52
N ARG A 55 -2.03 5.33 -8.77
CA ARG A 55 -2.41 6.60 -8.12
C ARG A 55 -2.58 6.44 -6.61
N ALA A 56 -3.28 5.39 -6.18
CA ALA A 56 -3.47 5.09 -4.76
C ALA A 56 -2.12 4.82 -4.08
N LEU A 57 -1.28 3.97 -4.67
CA LEU A 57 0.06 3.66 -4.16
C LEU A 57 0.95 4.91 -4.03
N LYS A 58 0.93 5.78 -5.05
CA LYS A 58 1.67 7.05 -5.02
C LYS A 58 1.16 7.98 -3.91
N SER A 59 -0.14 8.04 -3.69
CA SER A 59 -0.73 8.83 -2.61
C SER A 59 -0.28 8.31 -1.23
N LEU A 60 -0.31 7.00 -1.02
CA LEU A 60 0.15 6.36 0.22
C LEU A 60 1.64 6.63 0.49
N LEU A 61 2.49 6.56 -0.53
CA LEU A 61 3.91 6.93 -0.43
C LEU A 61 4.09 8.42 -0.07
N ALA A 62 3.36 9.31 -0.75
CA ALA A 62 3.44 10.76 -0.50
C ALA A 62 2.99 11.14 0.92
N ARG A 63 2.10 10.34 1.51
CA ARG A 63 1.61 10.52 2.89
C ARG A 63 2.51 9.84 3.93
N GLY A 64 3.56 9.14 3.51
CA GLY A 64 4.44 8.38 4.41
C GLY A 64 3.78 7.17 5.06
N LEU A 65 2.65 6.70 4.52
CA LEU A 65 1.96 5.49 4.98
C LEU A 65 2.56 4.21 4.40
N LEU A 66 3.29 4.35 3.29
CA LEU A 66 4.12 3.33 2.69
C LEU A 66 5.49 3.93 2.37
N GLN A 67 6.49 3.09 2.30
CA GLN A 67 7.84 3.44 1.85
C GLN A 67 8.34 2.41 0.85
N HIS A 68 9.30 2.80 0.02
CA HIS A 68 10.05 1.84 -0.78
C HIS A 68 10.95 1.00 0.11
N ALA A 69 10.94 -0.32 -0.08
CA ALA A 69 11.81 -1.21 0.67
C ALA A 69 13.28 -0.88 0.34
N PRO A 70 14.14 -0.65 1.37
CA PRO A 70 15.55 -0.31 1.16
C PRO A 70 16.28 -1.47 0.47
N ASP A 71 17.25 -1.15 -0.40
CA ASP A 71 18.11 -2.14 -1.08
C ASP A 71 17.37 -3.20 -1.92
N THR A 72 16.13 -2.93 -2.32
CA THR A 72 15.33 -3.82 -3.18
C THR A 72 15.10 -3.24 -4.58
N LYS A 73 14.68 -4.10 -5.51
CA LYS A 73 14.24 -3.67 -6.84
C LYS A 73 13.02 -2.76 -6.74
N ALA A 74 12.92 -1.81 -7.66
CA ALA A 74 11.75 -0.95 -7.82
C ALA A 74 10.45 -1.76 -7.79
N GLY A 75 9.44 -1.25 -7.08
CA GLY A 75 8.16 -1.93 -6.90
C GLY A 75 8.04 -2.82 -5.67
N SER A 76 8.94 -2.68 -4.69
CA SER A 76 8.83 -3.33 -3.38
C SER A 76 8.55 -2.28 -2.29
N TYR A 77 7.68 -2.61 -1.33
CA TYR A 77 7.14 -1.68 -0.34
C TYR A 77 7.19 -2.23 1.08
N VAL A 78 7.33 -1.31 2.04
CA VAL A 78 7.24 -1.53 3.50
C VAL A 78 6.35 -0.47 4.14
N ILE A 79 5.98 -0.66 5.41
CA ILE A 79 5.25 0.31 6.26
C ILE A 79 6.19 0.89 7.31
#